data_AF-A0A961A8L0-F1
#
_entry.id   AF-A0A961A8L0-F1
#
_cell.length_a   1.000
_cell.length_b   1.000
_cell.length_c   1.000
_cell.angle_alpha   90.00
_cell.angle_beta   90.00
_cell.angle_gamma   90.00
#
_symmetry.space_group_name_H-M   'P 1'
#
loop_
_entity.id
_entity.type
_entity.pdbx_description
1 polymer ?
#
loop_
_entity_poly.entity_id
_entity_poly.type
_entity_poly.pdbx_seq_one_letter_code
_entity_poly.pdbx_strand_id
1 'polypeptide(L)'
;MDTGKLKKFAPAARKQLREAVTLRLDQSLREGSIESRERRQAVEELHRQVAATSREAVIERAAYIWFNRFCALRFMDANGYTRVGTVTPRQAHSQPAILADAKAGHFDDELFTPRLQRSRINDLLSRAITHDNPEQEAYRLLLLDVCNSYHELMPFMFERIEDFTELLMPDDLLSDSSILAKIREALSDEVCQDVEVIGWLYQFYISERKDEVFAGFKKNKKA
;
A
#
# COMPACT_ATOMS: atom_id res chain seq x y z
N MET A 1 18.90 15.57 8.59
CA MET A 1 17.41 15.52 8.55
C MET A 1 16.80 15.62 9.96
N ASP A 2 15.65 16.29 10.14
CA ASP A 2 14.86 16.24 11.39
C ASP A 2 13.99 14.96 11.40
N THR A 3 14.32 13.99 12.26
CA THR A 3 13.64 12.70 12.37
C THR A 3 12.38 12.75 13.24
N GLY A 4 12.08 13.88 13.89
CA GLY A 4 10.99 14.00 14.86
C GLY A 4 9.62 13.68 14.27
N LYS A 5 9.38 14.10 13.01
CA LYS A 5 8.14 13.77 12.28
C LYS A 5 8.06 12.28 11.97
N LEU A 6 9.13 11.68 11.46
CA LEU A 6 9.18 10.24 11.10
C LEU A 6 8.97 9.35 12.33
N LYS A 7 9.53 9.72 13.48
CA LYS A 7 9.41 8.99 14.74
C LYS A 7 7.96 8.92 15.25
N LYS A 8 7.15 9.95 14.99
CA LYS A 8 5.71 9.95 15.30
C LYS A 8 4.90 9.26 14.21
N PHE A 9 5.26 9.50 12.95
CA PHE A 9 4.54 9.00 11.79
C PHE A 9 4.61 7.48 11.67
N ALA A 10 5.79 6.86 11.72
CA ALA A 10 5.94 5.44 11.35
C ALA A 10 5.14 4.49 12.27
N PRO A 11 5.12 4.65 13.61
CA PRO A 11 4.25 3.85 14.48
C PRO A 11 2.76 4.08 14.23
N ALA A 12 2.35 5.34 14.00
CA ALA A 12 0.96 5.67 13.70
C ALA A 12 0.50 5.07 12.37
N ALA A 13 1.37 5.12 11.35
CA ALA A 13 1.15 4.50 10.05
C ALA A 13 1.02 2.97 10.17
N ARG A 14 1.88 2.33 10.98
CA ARG A 14 1.76 0.89 11.29
C ARG A 14 0.39 0.56 11.87
N LYS A 15 -0.05 1.29 12.90
CA LYS A 15 -1.35 1.07 13.54
C LYS A 15 -2.49 1.21 12.53
N GLN A 16 -2.52 2.29 11.77
CA GLN A 16 -3.55 2.53 10.75
C GLN A 16 -3.58 1.44 9.68
N LEU A 17 -2.42 1.03 9.18
CA LEU A 17 -2.34 -0.03 8.17
C LEU A 17 -2.80 -1.37 8.72
N ARG A 18 -2.44 -1.73 9.95
CA ARG A 18 -2.96 -2.94 10.60
C ARG A 18 -4.47 -2.92 10.74
N GLU A 19 -5.05 -1.79 11.16
CA GLU A 19 -6.51 -1.61 11.25
C GLU A 19 -7.17 -1.78 9.87
N ALA A 20 -6.66 -1.12 8.84
CA ALA A 20 -7.17 -1.24 7.47
C ALA A 20 -7.07 -2.67 6.93
N VAL A 21 -5.90 -3.31 7.07
CA VAL A 21 -5.67 -4.71 6.66
C VAL A 21 -6.59 -5.67 7.41
N THR A 22 -6.86 -5.43 8.70
CA THR A 22 -7.79 -6.25 9.48
C THR A 22 -9.19 -6.21 8.88
N LEU A 23 -9.68 -5.01 8.53
CA LEU A 23 -10.99 -4.85 7.88
C LEU A 23 -11.06 -5.59 6.54
N ARG A 24 -10.01 -5.44 5.72
CA ARG A 24 -9.90 -6.13 4.42
C ARG A 24 -9.86 -7.65 4.57
N LEU A 25 -9.13 -8.14 5.57
CA LEU A 25 -9.04 -9.56 5.89
C LEU A 25 -10.42 -10.11 6.29
N ASP A 26 -11.16 -9.41 7.16
CA ASP A 26 -12.51 -9.80 7.57
C ASP A 26 -13.52 -9.80 6.42
N GLN A 27 -13.43 -8.82 5.53
CA GLN A 27 -14.27 -8.78 4.33
C GLN A 27 -13.95 -9.93 3.38
N SER A 28 -12.66 -10.17 3.14
CA SER A 28 -12.19 -11.20 2.19
C SER A 28 -12.56 -12.61 2.65
N LEU A 29 -12.43 -12.89 3.95
CA LEU A 29 -12.73 -14.21 4.55
C LEU A 29 -14.22 -14.43 4.88
N ARG A 30 -15.09 -13.42 4.67
CA ARG A 30 -16.52 -13.55 4.92
C ARG A 30 -17.15 -14.51 3.92
N GLU A 31 -17.94 -15.46 4.41
CA GLU A 31 -18.68 -16.38 3.54
C GLU A 31 -19.56 -15.61 2.53
N GLY A 32 -19.43 -15.98 1.25
CA GLY A 32 -20.20 -15.38 0.18
C GLY A 32 -19.75 -13.99 -0.27
N SER A 33 -18.59 -13.49 0.20
CA SER A 33 -17.99 -12.23 -0.27
C SER A 33 -17.81 -12.21 -1.79
N ILE A 34 -17.79 -11.01 -2.39
CA ILE A 34 -17.56 -10.84 -3.82
C ILE A 34 -16.18 -11.40 -4.19
N GLU A 35 -15.20 -11.16 -3.33
CA GLU A 35 -13.83 -11.66 -3.43
C GLU A 35 -13.78 -13.19 -3.45
N SER A 36 -14.59 -13.87 -2.61
CA SER A 36 -14.69 -15.33 -2.62
C SER A 36 -15.26 -15.88 -3.93
N ARG A 37 -16.08 -15.09 -4.64
CA ARG A 37 -16.70 -15.48 -5.92
C ARG A 37 -15.78 -15.20 -7.09
N GLU A 38 -15.19 -14.00 -7.14
CA GLU A 38 -14.39 -13.50 -8.27
C GLU A 38 -12.91 -13.91 -8.18
N ARG A 39 -12.38 -14.08 -6.97
CA ARG A 39 -10.95 -14.33 -6.69
C ARG A 39 -10.74 -15.52 -5.76
N ARG A 40 -11.47 -16.61 -6.01
CA ARG A 40 -11.48 -17.82 -5.15
C ARG A 40 -10.09 -18.31 -4.75
N GLN A 41 -9.17 -18.44 -5.71
CA GLN A 41 -7.80 -18.91 -5.45
C GLN A 41 -7.05 -18.01 -4.46
N ALA A 42 -7.23 -16.69 -4.57
CA ALA A 42 -6.61 -15.72 -3.67
C ALA A 42 -7.16 -15.84 -2.24
N VAL A 43 -8.47 -16.07 -2.10
CA VAL A 43 -9.12 -16.27 -0.79
C VAL A 43 -8.72 -17.61 -0.17
N GLU A 44 -8.61 -18.68 -0.97
CA GLU A 44 -8.11 -19.98 -0.51
C GLU A 44 -6.65 -19.90 -0.03
N GLU A 45 -5.78 -19.17 -0.75
CA GLU A 45 -4.42 -18.89 -0.29
C GLU A 45 -4.43 -18.08 1.01
N LEU A 46 -5.29 -17.07 1.12
CA LEU A 46 -5.40 -16.27 2.35
C LEU A 46 -5.79 -17.14 3.57
N HIS A 47 -6.74 -18.06 3.40
CA HIS A 47 -7.06 -19.06 4.42
C HIS A 47 -5.86 -19.94 4.78
N ARG A 48 -5.10 -20.42 3.78
CA ARG A 48 -3.89 -21.22 4.01
C ARG A 48 -2.81 -20.46 4.77
N GLN A 49 -2.56 -19.20 4.42
CA GLN A 49 -1.59 -18.34 5.12
C GLN A 49 -1.99 -18.12 6.59
N VAL A 50 -3.27 -17.87 6.85
CA VAL A 50 -3.79 -17.72 8.22
C VAL A 50 -3.64 -19.03 9.01
N ALA A 51 -3.93 -20.18 8.41
CA ALA A 51 -3.82 -21.49 9.04
C ALA A 51 -2.37 -21.93 9.29
N ALA A 52 -1.46 -21.62 8.37
CA ALA A 52 -0.04 -21.98 8.47
C ALA A 52 0.73 -21.09 9.48
N THR A 53 0.27 -19.86 9.70
CA THR A 53 0.91 -18.91 10.61
C THR A 53 -0.07 -18.47 11.70
N SER A 54 -0.63 -17.27 11.57
CA SER A 54 -1.76 -16.79 12.37
C SER A 54 -2.38 -15.59 11.66
N ARG A 55 -3.61 -15.25 12.05
CA ARG A 55 -4.29 -14.04 11.59
C ARG A 55 -3.44 -12.79 11.84
N GLU A 56 -2.86 -12.68 13.02
CA GLU A 56 -2.02 -11.55 13.41
C GLU A 56 -0.73 -11.47 12.57
N ALA A 57 -0.11 -12.60 12.27
CA ALA A 57 1.08 -12.66 11.41
C ALA A 57 0.77 -12.20 9.98
N VAL A 58 -0.38 -12.60 9.43
CA VAL A 58 -0.84 -12.16 8.10
C VAL A 58 -1.10 -10.66 8.08
N ILE A 59 -1.78 -10.13 9.10
CA ILE A 59 -2.05 -8.68 9.23
C ILE A 59 -0.75 -7.89 9.28
N GLU A 60 0.18 -8.31 10.15
CA GLU A 60 1.47 -7.63 10.31
C GLU A 60 2.29 -7.66 9.03
N ARG A 61 2.35 -8.82 8.35
CA ARG A 61 3.07 -8.96 7.08
C ARG A 61 2.47 -8.05 6.01
N ALA A 62 1.16 -8.08 5.80
CA ALA A 62 0.51 -7.29 4.77
C ALA A 62 0.60 -5.78 5.06
N ALA A 63 0.44 -5.36 6.32
CA ALA A 63 0.61 -3.96 6.72
C ALA A 63 2.05 -3.48 6.46
N TYR A 64 3.05 -4.31 6.73
CA TYR A 64 4.44 -3.99 6.46
C TYR A 64 4.74 -3.88 4.95
N ILE A 65 4.23 -4.83 4.15
CA ILE A 65 4.38 -4.80 2.69
C ILE A 65 3.80 -3.52 2.10
N TRP A 66 2.57 -3.16 2.47
CA TRP A 66 1.93 -1.95 1.95
C TRP A 66 2.60 -0.67 2.45
N PHE A 67 3.02 -0.63 3.71
CA PHE A 67 3.82 0.49 4.22
C PHE A 67 5.07 0.72 3.39
N ASN A 68 5.84 -0.35 3.14
CA ASN A 68 7.08 -0.29 2.40
C ASN A 68 6.84 0.21 0.97
N ARG A 69 5.91 -0.43 0.23
CA ARG A 69 5.57 -0.04 -1.15
C ARG A 69 5.13 1.41 -1.25
N PHE A 70 4.26 1.88 -0.37
CA PHE A 70 3.78 3.26 -0.41
C PHE A 70 4.87 4.28 -0.08
N CYS A 71 5.73 3.99 0.89
CA CYS A 71 6.87 4.85 1.20
C CYS A 71 7.89 4.87 0.05
N ALA A 72 8.16 3.72 -0.57
CA ALA A 72 9.05 3.61 -1.72
C ALA A 72 8.51 4.41 -2.91
N LEU A 73 7.24 4.24 -3.29
CA LEU A 73 6.61 5.01 -4.36
C LEU A 73 6.65 6.52 -4.09
N ARG A 74 6.35 6.94 -2.86
CA ARG A 74 6.43 8.35 -2.49
C ARG A 74 7.87 8.88 -2.58
N PHE A 75 8.85 8.14 -2.09
CA PHE A 75 10.26 8.50 -2.18
C PHE A 75 10.71 8.62 -3.65
N MET A 76 10.23 7.71 -4.50
CA MET A 76 10.52 7.73 -5.94
C MET A 76 9.90 8.94 -6.64
N ASP A 77 8.66 9.29 -6.32
CA ASP A 77 8.02 10.51 -6.82
C ASP A 77 8.81 11.77 -6.40
N ALA A 78 9.21 11.89 -5.12
CA ALA A 78 9.96 13.04 -4.60
C ALA A 78 11.31 13.25 -5.28
N ASN A 79 11.95 12.16 -5.70
CA ASN A 79 13.27 12.18 -6.33
C ASN A 79 13.21 12.16 -7.88
N GLY A 80 12.00 12.21 -8.47
CA GLY A 80 11.83 12.20 -9.92
C GLY A 80 12.20 10.88 -10.59
N TYR A 81 12.19 9.77 -9.86
CA TYR A 81 12.40 8.44 -10.43
C TYR A 81 11.15 7.92 -11.16
N THR A 82 9.97 8.43 -10.80
CA THR A 82 8.72 8.16 -11.53
C THR A 82 8.47 9.26 -12.56
N ARG A 83 8.07 8.87 -13.78
CA ARG A 83 7.69 9.83 -14.84
C ARG A 83 6.38 10.56 -14.51
N VAL A 84 5.46 9.83 -13.89
CA VAL A 84 4.17 10.30 -13.43
C VAL A 84 4.08 10.03 -11.93
N GLY A 85 3.72 11.06 -11.16
CA GLY A 85 3.53 10.96 -9.72
C GLY A 85 2.52 9.87 -9.37
N THR A 86 3.02 8.75 -8.85
CA THR A 86 2.20 7.57 -8.57
C THR A 86 1.36 7.79 -7.31
N VAL A 87 1.97 8.36 -6.27
CA VAL A 87 1.33 8.73 -5.01
C VAL A 87 1.13 10.24 -4.92
N THR A 88 1.99 11.00 -5.60
CA THR A 88 2.10 12.45 -5.51
C THR A 88 1.18 13.14 -6.52
N PRO A 89 0.33 14.09 -6.08
CA PRO A 89 -0.48 14.91 -6.97
C PRO A 89 0.34 15.84 -7.87
N ARG A 90 -0.27 16.29 -8.98
CA ARG A 90 0.23 17.46 -9.73
C ARG A 90 0.02 18.73 -8.88
N GLN A 91 0.83 19.77 -9.11
CA GLN A 91 0.67 21.05 -8.40
C GLN A 91 -0.77 21.56 -8.49
N ALA A 92 -1.30 22.07 -7.37
CA ALA A 92 -2.68 22.54 -7.23
C ALA A 92 -3.80 21.49 -7.39
N HIS A 93 -3.47 20.19 -7.37
CA HIS A 93 -4.44 19.11 -7.36
C HIS A 93 -4.33 18.25 -6.09
N SER A 94 -5.43 17.62 -5.68
CA SER A 94 -5.49 16.70 -4.52
C SER A 94 -5.30 15.23 -4.91
N GLN A 95 -5.66 14.86 -6.14
CA GLN A 95 -5.55 13.48 -6.65
C GLN A 95 -4.13 13.17 -7.17
N PRO A 96 -3.62 11.94 -6.98
CA PRO A 96 -2.34 11.50 -7.56
C PRO A 96 -2.28 11.73 -9.08
N ALA A 97 -1.10 12.12 -9.59
CA ALA A 97 -0.94 12.46 -11.01
C ALA A 97 -1.33 11.30 -11.93
N ILE A 98 -0.99 10.07 -11.55
CA ILE A 98 -1.32 8.86 -12.32
C ILE A 98 -2.83 8.65 -12.51
N LEU A 99 -3.64 9.00 -11.50
CA LEU A 99 -5.09 8.93 -11.59
C LEU A 99 -5.65 10.06 -12.47
N ALA A 100 -5.07 11.26 -12.36
CA ALA A 100 -5.44 12.39 -13.20
C ALA A 100 -5.20 12.09 -14.69
N ASP A 101 -4.06 11.47 -15.01
CA ASP A 101 -3.70 11.08 -16.36
C ASP A 101 -4.63 9.99 -16.90
N ALA A 102 -4.93 8.96 -16.09
CA ALA A 102 -5.90 7.92 -16.46
C ALA A 102 -7.30 8.51 -16.72
N LYS A 103 -7.74 9.50 -15.93
CA LYS A 103 -9.01 10.22 -16.17
C LYS A 103 -9.01 11.02 -17.49
N ALA A 104 -7.84 11.46 -17.94
CA ALA A 104 -7.66 12.08 -19.26
C ALA A 104 -7.49 11.04 -20.39
N GLY A 105 -7.52 9.73 -20.08
CA GLY A 105 -7.29 8.66 -21.04
C GLY A 105 -5.81 8.44 -21.39
N HIS A 106 -4.90 9.03 -20.62
CA HIS A 106 -3.46 8.89 -20.83
C HIS A 106 -2.88 7.82 -19.90
N PHE A 107 -2.22 6.83 -20.49
CA PHE A 107 -1.50 5.77 -19.79
C PHE A 107 -0.05 5.75 -20.29
N ASP A 108 0.91 5.78 -19.37
CA ASP A 108 2.33 5.65 -19.71
C ASP A 108 2.66 4.18 -20.02
N ASP A 109 2.81 3.86 -21.31
CA ASP A 109 3.08 2.50 -21.79
C ASP A 109 4.39 1.90 -21.26
N GLU A 110 5.33 2.72 -20.80
CA GLU A 110 6.59 2.24 -20.20
C GLU A 110 6.47 1.98 -18.70
N LEU A 111 5.47 2.59 -18.04
CA LEU A 111 5.24 2.40 -16.61
C LEU A 111 4.40 1.14 -16.33
N PHE A 112 3.43 0.85 -17.19
CA PHE A 112 2.42 -0.18 -16.96
C PHE A 112 2.77 -1.50 -17.60
N THR A 113 2.39 -2.61 -16.95
CA THR A 113 2.58 -3.93 -17.53
C THR A 113 1.51 -4.21 -18.60
N PRO A 114 1.75 -5.15 -19.54
CA PRO A 114 0.72 -5.59 -20.48
C PRO A 114 -0.54 -6.19 -19.82
N ARG A 115 -0.50 -6.46 -18.51
CA ARG A 115 -1.63 -7.01 -17.73
C ARG A 115 -2.55 -5.93 -17.17
N LEU A 116 -2.22 -4.64 -17.32
CA LEU A 116 -3.08 -3.55 -16.85
C LEU A 116 -4.48 -3.66 -17.46
N GLN A 117 -5.50 -3.66 -16.61
CA GLN A 117 -6.90 -3.72 -17.03
C GLN A 117 -7.40 -2.34 -17.48
N ARG A 118 -6.81 -1.78 -18.55
CA ARG A 118 -7.11 -0.43 -19.05
C ARG A 118 -8.59 -0.23 -19.37
N SER A 119 -9.25 -1.23 -19.98
CA SER A 119 -10.69 -1.18 -20.26
C SER A 119 -11.50 -1.03 -18.98
N ARG A 120 -11.25 -1.87 -17.97
CA ARG A 120 -11.92 -1.79 -16.66
C ARG A 120 -11.69 -0.44 -15.98
N ILE A 121 -10.46 0.08 -16.03
CA ILE A 121 -10.14 1.40 -15.47
C ILE A 121 -10.95 2.49 -16.18
N ASN A 122 -10.98 2.48 -17.51
CA ASN A 122 -11.75 3.45 -18.29
C ASN A 122 -13.26 3.31 -18.03
N ASP A 123 -13.78 2.09 -17.91
CA ASP A 123 -15.18 1.83 -17.61
C ASP A 123 -15.58 2.30 -16.20
N LEU A 124 -14.69 2.16 -15.22
CA LEU A 124 -14.87 2.71 -13.87
C LEU A 124 -14.86 4.25 -13.91
N LEU A 125 -13.87 4.86 -14.55
CA LEU A 125 -13.69 6.32 -14.58
C LEU A 125 -14.77 7.02 -15.42
N SER A 126 -15.29 6.37 -16.47
CA SER A 126 -16.42 6.86 -17.28
C SER A 126 -17.79 6.55 -16.67
N ARG A 127 -17.84 5.79 -15.57
CA ARG A 127 -19.07 5.28 -14.93
C ARG A 127 -19.91 4.36 -15.83
N ALA A 128 -19.27 3.67 -16.78
CA ALA A 128 -19.90 2.61 -17.56
C ALA A 128 -20.18 1.35 -16.70
N ILE A 129 -19.38 1.13 -15.64
CA ILE A 129 -19.63 0.10 -14.63
C ILE A 129 -20.05 0.77 -13.32
N THR A 130 -21.12 0.26 -12.70
CA THR A 130 -21.57 0.68 -11.37
C THR A 130 -20.60 0.17 -10.31
N HIS A 131 -20.05 1.09 -9.52
CA HIS A 131 -19.20 0.79 -8.36
C HIS A 131 -19.42 1.86 -7.29
N ASP A 132 -19.31 1.49 -6.01
CA ASP A 132 -19.55 2.43 -4.90
C ASP A 132 -18.52 3.57 -4.89
N ASN A 133 -17.26 3.24 -5.17
CA ASN A 133 -16.14 4.19 -5.23
C ASN A 133 -15.28 3.95 -6.49
N PRO A 134 -15.70 4.42 -7.68
CA PRO A 134 -15.06 4.05 -8.95
C PRO A 134 -13.63 4.60 -9.09
N GLU A 135 -13.37 5.83 -8.65
CA GLU A 135 -12.02 6.42 -8.71
C GLU A 135 -11.05 5.70 -7.77
N GLN A 136 -11.53 5.27 -6.60
CA GLN A 136 -10.77 4.49 -5.63
C GLN A 136 -10.32 3.16 -6.24
N GLU A 137 -11.24 2.42 -6.87
CA GLU A 137 -10.93 1.14 -7.50
C GLU A 137 -10.01 1.31 -8.72
N ALA A 138 -10.26 2.33 -9.55
CA ALA A 138 -9.38 2.65 -10.66
C ALA A 138 -7.94 2.93 -10.17
N TYR A 139 -7.80 3.73 -9.12
CA TYR A 139 -6.50 4.02 -8.53
C TYR A 139 -5.84 2.80 -7.89
N ARG A 140 -6.62 1.92 -7.26
CA ARG A 140 -6.16 0.62 -6.73
C ARG A 140 -5.53 -0.22 -7.83
N LEU A 141 -6.21 -0.35 -8.98
CA LEU A 141 -5.71 -1.10 -10.14
C LEU A 141 -4.42 -0.51 -10.72
N LEU A 142 -4.34 0.82 -10.81
CA LEU A 142 -3.13 1.52 -11.23
C LEU A 142 -1.95 1.24 -10.28
N LEU A 143 -2.17 1.37 -8.97
CA LEU A 143 -1.13 1.13 -7.96
C LEU A 143 -0.61 -0.31 -7.97
N LEU A 144 -1.52 -1.29 -8.10
CA LEU A 144 -1.15 -2.70 -8.20
C LEU A 144 -0.24 -2.96 -9.40
N ASP A 145 -0.60 -2.41 -10.56
CA ASP A 145 0.20 -2.61 -11.76
C ASP A 145 1.55 -1.89 -11.70
N VAL A 146 1.60 -0.67 -11.15
CA VAL A 146 2.87 0.03 -10.89
C VAL A 146 3.78 -0.79 -9.98
N CYS A 147 3.26 -1.34 -8.89
CA CYS A 147 4.04 -2.20 -8.01
C CYS A 147 4.53 -3.47 -8.72
N ASN A 148 3.71 -4.07 -9.59
CA ASN A 148 4.08 -5.24 -10.37
C ASN A 148 5.14 -4.92 -11.44
N SER A 149 5.07 -3.74 -12.05
CA SER A 149 6.09 -3.25 -12.97
C SER A 149 7.44 -3.07 -12.25
N TYR A 150 7.46 -2.41 -11.10
CA TYR A 150 8.69 -2.24 -10.32
C TYR A 150 9.22 -3.53 -9.68
N HIS A 151 8.39 -4.57 -9.51
CA HIS A 151 8.88 -5.88 -9.07
C HIS A 151 9.94 -6.46 -10.01
N GLU A 152 9.82 -6.23 -11.33
CA GLU A 152 10.78 -6.72 -12.31
C GLU A 152 12.15 -6.06 -12.17
N LEU A 153 12.18 -4.78 -11.75
CA LEU A 153 13.40 -4.00 -11.58
C LEU A 153 13.98 -4.09 -10.16
N MET A 154 13.12 -4.15 -9.15
CA MET A 154 13.47 -4.08 -7.72
C MET A 154 12.66 -5.09 -6.89
N PRO A 155 12.87 -6.40 -7.10
CA PRO A 155 12.05 -7.45 -6.48
C PRO A 155 12.17 -7.50 -4.94
N PHE A 156 13.25 -6.97 -4.38
CA PHE A 156 13.43 -6.83 -2.93
C PHE A 156 12.53 -5.75 -2.31
N MET A 157 12.30 -4.64 -3.03
CA MET A 157 11.51 -3.51 -2.54
C MET A 157 10.02 -3.73 -2.84
N PHE A 158 9.75 -4.15 -4.07
CA PHE A 158 8.43 -4.52 -4.54
C PHE A 158 8.39 -6.04 -4.61
N GLU A 159 8.23 -6.70 -3.45
CA GLU A 159 7.95 -8.14 -3.42
C GLU A 159 6.83 -8.45 -4.41
N ARG A 160 6.90 -9.59 -5.10
CA ARG A 160 5.85 -9.96 -6.05
C ARG A 160 4.51 -9.90 -5.33
N ILE A 161 3.57 -9.19 -5.92
CA ILE A 161 2.21 -9.21 -5.40
C ILE A 161 1.65 -10.61 -5.68
N GLU A 162 1.51 -11.41 -4.63
CA GLU A 162 0.66 -12.60 -4.69
C GLU A 162 -0.80 -12.14 -4.61
N ASP A 163 -1.69 -12.83 -5.33
CA ASP A 163 -3.10 -12.43 -5.47
C ASP A 163 -3.79 -12.14 -4.12
N PHE A 164 -3.41 -12.86 -3.06
CA PHE A 164 -3.97 -12.67 -1.73
C PHE A 164 -3.52 -11.35 -1.06
N THR A 165 -2.30 -10.87 -1.33
CA THR A 165 -1.80 -9.61 -0.74
C THR A 165 -2.54 -8.39 -1.29
N GLU A 166 -3.06 -8.48 -2.52
CA GLU A 166 -3.94 -7.46 -3.12
C GLU A 166 -5.27 -7.33 -2.41
N LEU A 167 -5.81 -8.45 -1.91
CA LEU A 167 -7.06 -8.44 -1.15
C LEU A 167 -6.93 -7.60 0.12
N LEU A 168 -5.71 -7.54 0.66
CA LEU A 168 -5.36 -6.86 1.90
C LEU A 168 -4.88 -5.40 1.71
N MET A 169 -4.91 -4.87 0.47
CA MET A 169 -4.63 -3.44 0.27
C MET A 169 -5.69 -2.58 0.97
N PRO A 170 -5.31 -1.50 1.68
CA PRO A 170 -6.28 -0.56 2.25
C PRO A 170 -7.24 -0.01 1.19
N ASP A 171 -8.53 0.07 1.52
CA ASP A 171 -9.52 0.65 0.62
C ASP A 171 -9.33 2.15 0.47
N ASP A 172 -9.19 2.87 1.59
CA ASP A 172 -9.04 4.32 1.58
C ASP A 172 -7.59 4.78 1.27
N LEU A 173 -7.39 5.25 0.04
CA LEU A 173 -6.13 5.69 -0.55
C LEU A 173 -6.20 7.13 -1.07
N LEU A 174 -7.40 7.70 -1.21
CA LEU A 174 -7.61 9.01 -1.84
C LEU A 174 -8.10 10.09 -0.86
N SER A 175 -8.68 9.72 0.30
CA SER A 175 -9.12 10.73 1.27
C SER A 175 -7.95 11.47 1.94
N ASP A 176 -8.23 12.62 2.54
CA ASP A 176 -7.24 13.38 3.32
C ASP A 176 -6.79 12.64 4.60
N SER A 177 -7.56 11.64 5.05
CA SER A 177 -7.20 10.81 6.20
C SER A 177 -6.52 9.49 5.81
N SER A 178 -6.41 9.22 4.51
CA SER A 178 -5.78 8.03 3.96
C SER A 178 -4.32 7.89 4.38
N ILE A 179 -3.83 6.65 4.33
CA ILE A 179 -2.41 6.37 4.61
C ILE A 179 -1.48 7.11 3.63
N LEU A 180 -1.89 7.25 2.36
CA LEU A 180 -1.10 7.95 1.35
C LEU A 180 -1.01 9.46 1.62
N ALA A 181 -2.09 10.09 2.11
CA ALA A 181 -2.03 11.49 2.52
C ALA A 181 -1.01 11.71 3.64
N LYS A 182 -1.01 10.85 4.67
CA LYS A 182 -0.05 10.92 5.78
C LYS A 182 1.39 10.61 5.33
N ILE A 183 1.56 9.67 4.40
CA ILE A 183 2.87 9.38 3.80
C ILE A 183 3.41 10.61 3.08
N ARG A 184 2.60 11.29 2.26
CA ARG A 184 3.02 12.52 1.56
C ARG A 184 3.43 13.63 2.52
N GLU A 185 2.72 13.77 3.65
CA GLU A 185 3.05 14.78 4.68
C GLU A 185 4.37 14.45 5.40
N ALA A 186 4.59 13.17 5.75
CA ALA A 186 5.78 12.74 6.48
C ALA A 186 7.04 12.69 5.61
N LEU A 187 6.87 12.28 4.35
CA LEU A 187 7.91 12.22 3.33
C LEU A 187 7.75 13.42 2.39
N SER A 188 8.07 14.63 2.86
CA SER A 188 8.13 15.81 1.98
C SER A 188 9.30 15.71 1.00
N ASP A 189 9.29 16.52 -0.06
CA ASP A 189 10.36 16.51 -1.06
C ASP A 189 11.74 16.82 -0.44
N GLU A 190 11.78 17.71 0.56
CA GLU A 190 12.99 18.04 1.31
C GLU A 190 13.47 16.88 2.18
N VAL A 191 12.54 16.17 2.83
CA VAL A 191 12.87 15.00 3.66
C VAL A 191 13.41 13.86 2.79
N CYS A 192 12.84 13.67 1.60
CA CYS A 192 13.25 12.65 0.65
C CYS A 192 14.59 12.93 -0.06
N GLN A 193 15.19 14.13 0.09
CA GLN A 193 16.55 14.39 -0.39
C GLN A 193 17.61 13.60 0.41
N ASP A 194 17.29 13.23 1.65
CA ASP A 194 18.18 12.46 2.51
C ASP A 194 17.84 10.96 2.40
N VAL A 195 18.72 10.17 1.77
CA VAL A 195 18.51 8.73 1.57
C VAL A 195 18.39 7.95 2.90
N GLU A 196 18.91 8.48 4.00
CA GLU A 196 18.78 7.86 5.32
C GLU A 196 17.34 7.82 5.83
N VAL A 197 16.44 8.62 5.24
CA VAL A 197 15.00 8.65 5.58
C VAL A 197 14.38 7.25 5.57
N ILE A 198 14.75 6.41 4.60
CA ILE A 198 14.24 5.04 4.48
C ILE A 198 14.69 4.18 5.66
N GLY A 199 15.96 4.33 6.07
CA GLY A 199 16.52 3.65 7.23
C GLY A 199 15.80 4.04 8.52
N TRP A 200 15.61 5.34 8.74
CA TRP A 200 14.89 5.87 9.90
C TRP A 200 13.42 5.45 9.93
N LEU A 201 12.71 5.54 8.80
CA LEU A 201 11.34 5.07 8.67
C LEU A 201 11.20 3.61 9.09
N TYR A 202 12.07 2.75 8.58
CA TYR A 202 12.04 1.33 8.92
C TYR A 202 12.35 1.10 10.40
N GLN A 203 13.38 1.77 10.93
CA GLN A 203 13.74 1.68 12.35
C GLN A 203 12.58 2.06 13.27
N PHE A 204 11.87 3.15 12.97
CA PHE A 204 10.72 3.60 13.75
C PHE A 204 9.47 2.73 13.53
N TYR A 205 9.25 2.21 12.33
CA TYR A 205 8.11 1.34 12.05
C TYR A 205 8.14 0.07 12.92
N ILE A 206 9.33 -0.55 13.05
CA ILE A 206 9.49 -1.82 13.79
C ILE A 206 9.79 -1.62 15.27
N SER A 207 9.94 -0.39 15.77
CA SER A 207 10.39 -0.16 17.15
C SER A 207 9.40 -0.70 18.18
N GLU A 208 8.09 -0.47 18.00
CA GLU A 208 7.06 -0.95 18.93
C GLU A 208 7.00 -2.48 18.98
N ARG A 209 7.07 -3.14 17.81
CA ARG A 209 7.11 -4.60 17.72
C ARG A 209 8.34 -5.17 18.42
N LYS A 210 9.50 -4.53 18.27
CA LYS A 210 10.71 -4.93 18.99
C LYS A 210 10.48 -4.83 20.51
N ASP A 211 9.92 -3.73 20.99
CA ASP A 211 9.65 -3.52 22.41
C ASP A 211 8.67 -4.55 22.99
N GLU A 212 7.62 -4.92 22.25
CA GLU A 212 6.67 -5.99 22.61
C GLU A 212 7.36 -7.34 22.78
N VAL A 213 8.21 -7.72 21.83
CA VAL A 213 8.99 -8.96 21.86
C VAL A 213 9.95 -8.96 23.06
N PHE A 214 10.66 -7.85 23.31
CA PHE A 214 11.55 -7.70 24.47
C PHE A 214 10.81 -7.74 25.81
N ALA A 215 9.61 -7.15 25.89
CA ALA A 215 8.75 -7.22 27.09
C ALA A 215 8.26 -8.66 27.35
N GLY A 216 7.92 -9.41 26.29
CA GLY A 216 7.59 -10.83 26.37
C GLY A 216 8.74 -11.67 26.91
N PHE A 217 9.98 -11.44 26.44
CA PHE A 217 11.17 -12.10 26.98
C PHE A 217 11.44 -11.77 28.45
N LYS A 218 11.19 -10.54 28.89
CA LYS A 218 11.34 -10.14 30.30
C LYS A 218 10.27 -10.76 31.22
N LYS A 219 9.04 -10.95 30.73
CA LYS A 219 7.97 -11.64 31.48
C LYS A 219 8.25 -13.13 31.62
N ASN A 220 8.76 -13.78 30.59
CA ASN A 220 9.11 -15.22 30.60
C ASN A 220 10.45 -15.53 31.32
N LYS A 221 11.24 -14.52 31.70
CA LYS A 221 12.48 -14.68 32.50
C LYS A 221 12.29 -14.41 34.00
N LYS A 222 11.08 -14.13 34.46
CA LYS A 222 10.75 -14.13 35.89
C LYS A 222 10.25 -15.53 36.27
N ALA A 223 11.20 -16.45 36.45
CA ALA A 223 11.01 -17.66 37.22
C ALA A 223 11.15 -17.32 38.72
#